data_AF-A0A8X8XKH0-F1
#
_entry.id   AF-A0A8X8XKH0-F1
#
_cell.length_a   1.000
_cell.length_b   1.000
_cell.length_c   1.000
_cell.angle_alpha   90.00
_cell.angle_beta   90.00
_cell.angle_gamma   90.00
#
_symmetry.space_group_name_H-M   'P 1'
#
loop_
_entity.id
_entity.type
_entity.pdbx_description
1 polymer ?
#
loop_
_entity_poly.entity_id
_entity_poly.type
_entity_poly.pdbx_seq_one_letter_code
_entity_poly.pdbx_strand_id
1 'polypeptide(L)'
;MQMYLQAQQKNLIIAWLSALQFPIHLLCSWLFVFVLDLGLPGAMAALCISSWFLVVGEFVYIFGGWCPDTWKGFSIAAAKDLWPVVKLSVSSGAMICLELWYYAILVLLAGYTTDAQVSISAFSIYHFSCFSTHIQTL
;
A
#
# COMPACT_ATOMS: atom_id res chain seq x y z
N MET A 1 6.63 -6.77 -4.79
CA MET A 1 7.06 -6.98 -6.19
C MET A 1 6.64 -5.80 -7.07
N GLN A 2 5.61 -5.06 -6.67
CA GLN A 2 5.15 -3.83 -7.28
C GLN A 2 6.25 -2.85 -7.71
N MET A 3 7.12 -2.40 -6.79
CA MET A 3 8.18 -1.43 -7.15
C MET A 3 9.14 -1.95 -8.22
N TYR A 4 9.39 -3.26 -8.27
CA TYR A 4 10.19 -3.87 -9.34
C TYR A 4 9.48 -3.73 -10.69
N LEU A 5 8.19 -4.06 -10.79
CA LEU A 5 7.43 -3.93 -12.03
C LEU A 5 7.22 -2.46 -12.44
N GLN A 6 7.07 -1.54 -11.47
CA GLN A 6 6.99 -0.10 -11.72
C GLN A 6 8.30 0.43 -12.31
N ALA A 7 9.45 0.02 -11.78
CA ALA A 7 10.76 0.40 -12.31
C ALA A 7 10.98 -0.12 -13.75
N GLN A 8 10.34 -1.23 -14.13
CA GLN A 8 10.37 -1.79 -15.49
C GLN A 8 9.29 -1.22 -16.42
N GLN A 9 8.56 -0.18 -16.00
CA GLN A 9 7.44 0.42 -16.75
C GLN A 9 6.32 -0.57 -17.10
N LYS A 10 6.19 -1.68 -16.34
CA LYS A 10 5.11 -2.68 -16.48
C LYS A 10 3.90 -2.34 -15.60
N ASN A 11 3.60 -1.05 -15.46
CA ASN A 11 2.54 -0.56 -14.55
C ASN A 11 1.13 -0.98 -14.99
N LEU A 12 0.94 -1.33 -16.27
CA LEU A 12 -0.34 -1.82 -16.78
C LEU A 12 -0.78 -3.11 -16.08
N ILE A 13 0.15 -4.04 -15.83
CA ILE A 13 -0.15 -5.32 -15.17
C ILE A 13 -0.56 -5.07 -13.72
N ILE A 14 0.17 -4.18 -13.04
CA ILE A 14 -0.12 -3.77 -11.66
C ILE A 14 -1.51 -3.15 -11.60
N ALA A 15 -1.84 -2.24 -12.53
CA ALA A 15 -3.15 -1.61 -12.60
C ALA A 15 -4.28 -2.64 -12.78
N TRP A 16 -4.12 -3.63 -13.66
CA TRP A 16 -5.11 -4.70 -13.85
C TRP A 16 -5.27 -5.58 -12.60
N LEU A 17 -4.16 -5.99 -11.97
CA LEU A 17 -4.20 -6.78 -10.74
C LEU A 17 -4.87 -5.99 -9.60
N SER A 18 -4.59 -4.70 -9.45
CA SER A 18 -5.22 -3.82 -8.47
C SER A 18 -6.71 -3.60 -8.76
N ALA A 19 -7.08 -3.43 -10.02
CA ALA A 19 -8.48 -3.32 -10.42
C ALA A 19 -9.27 -4.60 -10.10
N LEU A 20 -8.65 -5.78 -10.22
CA LEU A 20 -9.24 -7.07 -9.84
C LEU A 20 -9.26 -7.31 -8.33
N GLN A 21 -8.28 -6.79 -7.59
CA GLN A 21 -8.24 -6.90 -6.14
C GLN A 21 -9.43 -6.19 -5.49
N PHE A 22 -9.89 -5.06 -6.04
CA PHE A 22 -11.01 -4.30 -5.49
C PHE A 22 -12.32 -5.11 -5.36
N PRO A 23 -12.86 -5.76 -6.42
CA PRO A 23 -14.05 -6.58 -6.29
C PRO A 23 -13.82 -7.81 -5.42
N ILE A 24 -12.62 -8.41 -5.43
CA ILE A 24 -12.28 -9.53 -4.54
C ILE A 24 -12.37 -9.09 -3.08
N HIS A 25 -11.80 -7.93 -2.75
CA HIS A 25 -11.88 -7.36 -1.40
C HIS A 25 -13.34 -7.09 -1.00
N LEU A 26 -14.15 -6.52 -1.89
CA LEU A 26 -15.57 -6.27 -1.62
C LEU A 26 -16.34 -7.55 -1.32
N LEU A 27 -16.13 -8.61 -2.12
CA LEU A 27 -16.77 -9.90 -1.91
C LEU A 27 -16.31 -10.58 -0.62
N CYS A 28 -15.01 -10.56 -0.32
CA CYS A 28 -14.47 -11.11 0.93
C CYS A 28 -14.99 -10.34 2.15
N SER A 29 -15.01 -9.01 2.09
CA SER A 29 -15.52 -8.17 3.16
C SER A 29 -17.01 -8.42 3.38
N TRP A 30 -17.79 -8.55 2.30
CA TRP A 30 -19.21 -8.91 2.41
C TRP A 30 -19.40 -10.26 3.11
N LEU A 31 -18.66 -11.28 2.68
CA LEU A 31 -18.74 -12.62 3.25
C LEU A 31 -18.31 -12.65 4.72
N PHE A 32 -17.14 -12.11 5.06
CA PHE A 32 -16.60 -12.20 6.41
C PHE A 32 -17.33 -11.31 7.42
N VAL A 33 -17.81 -10.15 6.99
CA VAL A 33 -18.47 -9.21 7.91
C VAL A 33 -19.96 -9.53 8.07
N PHE A 34 -20.69 -9.77 6.97
CA PHE A 34 -22.15 -9.88 7.02
C PHE A 34 -22.68 -11.32 7.01
N VAL A 35 -22.00 -12.26 6.36
CA VAL A 35 -22.47 -13.66 6.29
C VAL A 35 -21.94 -14.48 7.46
N LEU A 36 -20.68 -14.24 7.85
CA LEU A 36 -20.00 -14.95 8.92
C LEU A 36 -20.05 -14.20 10.27
N ASP A 37 -20.62 -12.99 10.30
CA ASP A 37 -20.77 -12.13 11.48
C ASP A 37 -19.47 -11.93 12.29
N LEU A 38 -18.32 -11.91 11.60
CA LEU A 38 -17.00 -11.77 12.25
C LEU A 38 -16.65 -10.32 12.59
N GLY A 39 -17.51 -9.35 12.24
CA GLY A 39 -17.33 -7.93 12.55
C GLY A 39 -15.98 -7.36 12.11
N LEU A 40 -15.31 -6.63 13.01
CA LEU A 40 -14.00 -6.01 12.75
C LEU A 40 -12.88 -7.02 12.42
N PRO A 41 -12.70 -8.13 13.16
CA PRO A 41 -11.78 -9.20 12.75
C PRO A 41 -12.03 -9.72 11.34
N GLY A 42 -13.30 -9.84 10.94
CA GLY A 42 -13.69 -10.23 9.58
C GLY A 42 -13.21 -9.25 8.52
N ALA A 43 -13.38 -7.96 8.75
CA ALA A 43 -12.90 -6.91 7.85
C ALA A 43 -11.36 -6.93 7.70
N MET A 44 -10.64 -7.12 8.80
CA MET A 44 -9.17 -7.25 8.79
C MET A 44 -8.74 -8.50 8.00
N ALA A 45 -9.38 -9.64 8.24
CA ALA A 45 -9.10 -10.88 7.51
C ALA A 45 -9.37 -10.72 6.01
N ALA A 46 -10.49 -10.08 5.63
CA ALA A 46 -10.81 -9.78 4.24
C ALA A 46 -9.74 -8.93 3.56
N LEU A 47 -9.24 -7.89 4.25
CA LEU A 47 -8.13 -7.07 3.77
C LEU A 47 -6.86 -7.91 3.57
N CYS A 48 -6.47 -8.70 4.56
CA CYS A 48 -5.28 -9.56 4.46
C CYS A 48 -5.39 -10.53 3.29
N ILE A 49 -6.49 -11.28 3.19
CA ILE A 49 -6.70 -12.29 2.14
C ILE A 49 -6.71 -11.63 0.75
N SER A 50 -7.44 -10.54 0.58
CA SER A 50 -7.47 -9.81 -0.70
C SER A 50 -6.12 -9.21 -1.07
N SER A 51 -5.31 -8.78 -0.10
CA SER A 51 -3.97 -8.24 -0.35
C SER A 51 -2.99 -9.31 -0.82
N TRP A 52 -3.13 -10.55 -0.33
CA TRP A 52 -2.31 -11.68 -0.80
C TRP A 52 -2.53 -12.00 -2.28
N PHE A 53 -3.72 -11.74 -2.83
CA PHE A 53 -3.99 -11.90 -4.26
C PHE A 53 -3.04 -11.06 -5.11
N LEU A 54 -2.83 -9.78 -4.76
CA LEU A 54 -1.88 -8.91 -5.46
C LEU A 54 -0.45 -9.48 -5.42
N VAL A 55 -0.01 -9.88 -4.22
CA VAL A 55 1.35 -10.42 -4.01
C VAL A 55 1.57 -11.68 -4.86
N VAL A 56 0.61 -12.60 -4.86
CA VAL A 56 0.68 -13.83 -5.65
C VAL A 56 0.64 -13.53 -7.15
N GLY A 57 -0.24 -12.62 -7.59
CA GLY A 57 -0.35 -12.24 -9.00
C GLY A 57 0.96 -11.64 -9.56
N GLU A 58 1.55 -10.70 -8.83
CA GLU A 58 2.84 -10.12 -9.21
C GLU A 58 3.98 -11.15 -9.19
N PHE A 59 3.97 -12.03 -8.18
CA PHE A 59 4.95 -13.10 -8.06
C PHE A 59 4.88 -14.05 -9.27
N VAL A 60 3.70 -14.58 -9.58
CA VAL A 60 3.50 -15.47 -10.74
C VAL A 60 3.93 -14.79 -12.04
N TYR A 61 3.63 -13.50 -12.22
CA TYR A 61 4.05 -12.75 -13.40
C TYR A 61 5.57 -12.65 -13.54
N ILE A 62 6.30 -12.41 -12.46
CA ILE A 62 7.76 -12.27 -12.52
C ILE A 62 8.43 -13.63 -12.72
N PHE A 63 8.02 -14.64 -11.96
CA PHE A 63 8.66 -15.96 -11.97
C PHE A 63 8.22 -16.85 -13.13
N GLY A 64 7.06 -16.58 -13.75
CA GLY A 64 6.57 -17.34 -14.90
C GLY A 64 7.19 -16.95 -16.25
N GLY A 65 8.24 -16.12 -16.24
CA GLY A 65 9.07 -15.86 -17.43
C GLY A 65 8.70 -14.62 -18.24
N TRP A 66 7.79 -13.76 -17.76
CA TRP A 66 7.40 -12.52 -18.45
C TRP A 66 8.40 -11.34 -18.25
N CYS A 67 9.47 -11.56 -17.49
CA CYS A 67 10.58 -10.61 -17.28
C CYS A 67 11.96 -11.24 -17.58
N PRO A 68 12.21 -11.79 -18.78
CA PRO A 68 13.42 -12.58 -19.05
C PRO A 68 14.72 -11.76 -19.02
N ASP A 69 14.67 -10.48 -19.39
CA ASP A 69 15.85 -9.61 -19.46
C ASP A 69 16.34 -9.17 -18.07
N THR A 70 15.40 -9.02 -17.13
CA THR A 70 15.64 -8.42 -15.82
C THR A 70 15.67 -9.47 -14.70
N TRP A 71 15.00 -10.60 -14.87
CA TRP A 71 15.01 -11.71 -13.92
C TRP A 71 15.97 -12.81 -14.39
N LYS A 72 17.20 -12.82 -13.87
CA LYS A 72 18.23 -13.84 -14.16
C LYS A 72 18.31 -14.96 -13.11
N GLY A 73 17.31 -15.06 -12.23
CA GLY A 73 17.30 -15.99 -11.10
C GLY A 73 18.08 -15.49 -9.89
N PHE A 74 18.12 -16.31 -8.84
CA PHE A 74 18.80 -15.99 -7.59
C PHE A 74 20.31 -16.23 -7.71
N SER A 75 21.13 -15.21 -7.40
CA SER A 75 22.59 -15.31 -7.36
C SER A 75 23.13 -14.65 -6.09
N ILE A 76 24.22 -15.20 -5.53
CA ILE A 76 24.91 -14.64 -4.35
C ILE A 76 25.47 -13.24 -4.63
N ALA A 77 25.79 -12.92 -5.89
CA ALA A 77 26.19 -11.58 -6.28
C ALA A 77 25.06 -10.55 -6.03
N ALA A 78 23.80 -10.93 -6.26
CA ALA A 78 22.65 -10.05 -6.02
C ALA A 78 22.43 -9.75 -4.53
N ALA A 79 22.90 -10.62 -3.62
CA ALA A 79 22.83 -10.38 -2.18
C ALA A 79 23.84 -9.30 -1.71
N LYS A 80 24.95 -9.10 -2.42
CA LYS A 80 25.92 -8.04 -2.09
C LYS A 80 25.38 -6.65 -2.44
N ASP A 81 24.66 -6.55 -3.54
CA ASP A 81 23.99 -5.30 -3.96
C ASP A 81 22.76 -4.97 -3.09
N LEU A 82 22.30 -5.91 -2.26
CA LEU A 82 21.17 -5.70 -1.35
C LEU A 82 21.54 -4.81 -0.15
N TRP A 83 22.79 -4.81 0.31
CA TRP A 83 23.20 -4.06 1.51
C TRP A 83 23.01 -2.53 1.36
N PRO A 84 23.45 -1.89 0.26
CA PRO A 84 23.12 -0.49 -0.01
C PRO A 84 21.61 -0.22 -0.07
N VAL A 85 20.82 -1.13 -0.66
CA VAL A 85 19.36 -1.01 -0.77
C VAL A 85 18.71 -1.07 0.61
N VAL A 86 19.16 -1.94 1.50
CA VAL A 86 18.67 -2.00 2.89
C VAL A 86 18.95 -0.70 3.61
N LYS A 87 20.15 -0.13 3.48
CA LYS A 87 20.48 1.17 4.10
C LYS A 87 19.56 2.29 3.61
N LEU A 88 19.30 2.35 2.30
CA LEU A 88 18.35 3.30 1.71
C LEU A 88 16.91 3.04 2.19
N SER A 89 16.50 1.77 2.26
CA SER A 89 15.18 1.37 2.75
C SER A 89 14.96 1.76 4.21
N VAL A 90 15.99 1.69 5.06
CA VAL A 90 15.90 2.14 6.46
C VAL A 90 15.69 3.65 6.52
N SER A 91 16.41 4.43 5.72
CA SER A 91 16.23 5.88 5.66
C SER A 91 14.83 6.26 5.15
N SER A 92 14.37 5.62 4.07
CA SER A 92 13.03 5.85 3.52
C SER A 92 11.93 5.38 4.48
N GLY A 93 12.13 4.23 5.14
CA GLY A 93 11.23 3.73 6.17
C GLY A 93 11.11 4.69 7.35
N ALA A 94 12.23 5.24 7.82
CA ALA A 94 12.22 6.23 8.90
C ALA A 94 11.45 7.51 8.50
N MET A 95 11.61 7.98 7.25
CA MET A 95 10.86 9.12 6.73
C MET A 95 9.34 8.87 6.76
N ILE A 96 8.89 7.72 6.23
CA ILE A 96 7.46 7.33 6.22
C ILE A 96 6.93 7.14 7.64
N CYS A 97 7.70 6.52 8.54
CA CYS A 97 7.30 6.35 9.94
C CYS A 97 7.11 7.70 10.63
N LEU A 98 8.01 8.66 10.43
CA LEU A 98 7.90 10.00 11.00
C LEU A 98 6.67 10.75 10.46
N GLU A 99 6.38 10.59 9.17
CA GLU A 99 5.18 11.13 8.55
C GLU A 99 3.90 10.55 9.17
N LEU A 100 3.82 9.22 9.34
CA LEU A 100 2.67 8.56 9.98
C LEU A 100 2.51 8.96 11.45
N TRP A 101 3.62 9.08 12.20
CA TRP A 101 3.59 9.52 13.59
C TRP A 101 3.14 10.97 13.72
N TYR A 102 3.64 11.84 12.84
CA TYR A 102 3.21 13.22 12.75
C TYR A 102 1.69 13.31 12.51
N TYR A 103 1.15 12.55 11.55
CA TYR A 103 -0.29 12.51 11.31
C TYR A 103 -1.08 11.96 12.49
N ALA A 104 -0.60 10.91 13.15
CA ALA A 104 -1.25 10.37 14.34
C ALA A 104 -1.33 11.41 15.47
N ILE A 105 -0.24 12.14 15.75
CA ILE A 105 -0.20 13.20 16.76
C ILE A 105 -1.16 14.34 16.38
N LEU A 106 -1.18 14.76 15.11
CA LEU A 106 -2.11 15.80 14.65
C LEU A 106 -3.57 15.41 14.86
N VAL A 107 -3.94 14.17 14.52
CA VAL A 107 -5.31 13.66 14.73
C VAL A 107 -5.65 13.61 16.22
N LEU A 108 -4.71 13.19 17.07
CA LEU A 108 -4.89 13.19 18.52
C LEU A 108 -5.09 14.60 19.09
N LEU A 109 -4.30 15.57 18.64
CA LEU A 109 -4.43 16.98 19.05
C LEU A 109 -5.75 17.58 18.58
N ALA A 110 -6.15 17.31 17.34
CA ALA A 110 -7.45 17.72 16.80
C ALA A 110 -8.60 17.14 17.63
N GLY A 111 -8.47 15.88 18.08
CA GLY A 111 -9.41 15.22 18.97
C GLY A 111 -9.54 15.85 20.36
N TYR A 112 -8.57 16.65 20.80
CA TYR A 112 -8.60 17.34 22.10
C TYR A 112 -9.21 18.74 22.04
N THR A 113 -9.59 19.22 20.84
CA THR A 113 -10.28 20.51 20.69
C THR A 113 -11.74 20.42 21.15
N THR A 114 -12.35 21.56 21.50
CA THR A 114 -13.75 21.63 21.96
C THR A 114 -14.73 20.99 20.98
N ASP A 115 -14.42 21.04 19.68
CA ASP A 115 -15.19 20.46 18.59
C ASP A 115 -14.35 19.46 17.79
N ALA A 116 -13.90 18.39 18.46
CA ALA A 116 -13.07 17.32 17.90
C ALA A 116 -13.54 16.81 16.52
N GLN A 117 -14.85 16.62 16.34
CA GLN A 117 -15.43 16.16 15.09
C GLN A 117 -15.19 17.15 13.94
N VAL A 118 -15.38 18.44 14.18
CA VAL A 118 -15.19 19.49 13.17
C VAL A 118 -13.71 19.65 12.86
N SER A 119 -12.86 19.63 13.89
CA SER A 119 -11.40 19.78 13.73
C SER A 119 -10.80 18.62 12.92
N ILE A 120 -11.09 17.37 13.29
CA ILE A 120 -10.60 16.18 12.56
C ILE A 120 -11.12 16.15 11.12
N SER A 121 -12.38 16.51 10.91
CA SER A 121 -12.98 16.57 9.56
C SER A 121 -12.30 17.64 8.70
N ALA A 122 -12.08 18.83 9.26
CA ALA A 122 -11.39 19.92 8.58
C ALA A 122 -9.95 19.54 8.21
N PHE A 123 -9.19 18.92 9.13
CA PHE A 123 -7.84 18.42 8.85
C PHE A 123 -7.82 17.38 7.73
N SER A 124 -8.78 16.45 7.73
CA SER A 124 -8.88 15.40 6.71
C SER A 124 -9.15 15.98 5.32
N ILE A 125 -10.06 16.97 5.23
CA ILE A 125 -10.39 17.67 3.98
C ILE A 125 -9.21 18.54 3.50
N TYR A 126 -8.54 19.26 4.41
CA TYR A 126 -7.39 20.10 4.07
C TYR A 126 -6.24 19.26 3.52
N HIS A 127 -5.96 18.11 4.13
CA HIS A 127 -4.93 17.19 3.67
C HIS A 127 -5.22 16.68 2.24
N PHE A 128 -6.44 16.21 1.99
CA PHE A 128 -6.86 15.77 0.65
C PHE A 128 -6.76 16.88 -0.40
N SER A 129 -7.18 18.09 -0.05
CA SER A 129 -7.15 19.25 -0.94
C SER A 129 -5.73 19.69 -1.26
N CYS A 130 -4.84 19.72 -0.26
CA CYS A 130 -3.42 20.05 -0.45
C CYS A 130 -2.73 19.05 -1.39
N PHE A 131 -3.01 17.75 -1.23
CA PHE A 131 -2.50 16.70 -2.10
C PHE A 131 -2.98 16.85 -3.55
N SER A 132 -4.27 17.16 -3.75
CA SER A 132 -4.82 17.42 -5.09
C SER A 132 -4.16 18.63 -5.78
N THR A 133 -3.94 19.72 -5.04
CA THR A 133 -3.29 20.92 -5.59
C THR A 133 -1.84 20.66 -5.96
N HIS A 134 -1.10 19.90 -5.15
CA HIS A 134 0.29 19.56 -5.44
C HIS A 134 0.45 18.66 -6.69
N ILE A 135 -0.54 17.80 -6.97
CA ILE A 135 -0.58 17.00 -8.21
C ILE A 135 -0.85 17.86 -9.45
N GLN A 136 -1.66 18.90 -9.34
CA GLN A 136 -1.96 19.79 -10.48
C GLN A 136 -0.82 20.74 -10.85
N THR A 137 0.13 20.94 -9.93
CA THR A 137 1.31 21.80 -10.14
C THR A 137 2.55 21.05 -10.68
N LEU A 138 2.46 19.73 -10.86
CA LEU A 138 3.49 18.87 -11.45
C LEU A 138 3.09 18.46 -12.86
#